data_AF-A0A1V9YT54-F1
#
_entry.id   AF-A0A1V9YT54-F1
#
_cell.length_a   1.000
_cell.length_b   1.000
_cell.length_c   1.000
_cell.angle_alpha   90.00
_cell.angle_beta   90.00
_cell.angle_gamma   90.00
#
_symmetry.space_group_name_H-M   'P 1'
#
loop_
_entity.id
_entity.type
_entity.pdbx_description
1 polymer ?
#
loop_
_entity_poly.entity_id
_entity_poly.type
_entity_poly.pdbx_seq_one_letter_code
_entity_poly.pdbx_strand_id
1 'polypeptide(L)'
;MSRFYSMASNNITFHSQLMVWLYLGLVLLIVFVALRWYQPSRLRKWMAFTLVVVAAWYIVLHFYGDLISSSMHWIWFMQMNNVVLALIAVYFLAIELKEFLADPDLDEMKEDLNCFPHITLLHDIVYHIVCVPIIVFLSFLALPLVPHGDDSYFGSAFNIIQIPTYLAVLFYVLNEFLNIFTGDAQIYFGIVLSFILWVLTLEYLEVHTTAGYLLPMMRAMTGDMMRFMTFYAPFQCAYTCAYYLLFQGRNEATYETIGEAFITTFLVVIGQINLDPFNNLSGASYVLGYIILLSHGTLVIVMLLNVIVAMMTKTMDDSFEKARMKAIISFAECVLRCEKTAGLKPIEFIPPKKSMKNQNQDTKSEGTKKDIDDDESDVLSFVSDDTSDDESDVEFELEELSIDARIDRLEEKTVAAANTLKQVLDLLLEAKKNQ
;
A
#
# COMPACT_ATOMS: atom_id res chain seq x y z
N MET A 1 3.53 -28.42 -26.90
CA MET A 1 3.52 -28.34 -28.38
C MET A 1 2.16 -28.68 -29.02
N SER A 2 1.42 -29.72 -28.60
CA SER A 2 0.13 -30.07 -29.22
C SER A 2 -1.00 -29.06 -28.95
N ARG A 3 -1.06 -28.43 -27.77
CA ARG A 3 -2.02 -27.35 -27.47
C ARG A 3 -1.69 -26.05 -28.21
N PHE A 4 -0.40 -25.76 -28.42
CA PHE A 4 0.06 -24.65 -29.26
C PHE A 4 -0.36 -24.83 -30.74
N TYR A 5 -0.33 -26.06 -31.27
CA TYR A 5 -0.84 -26.35 -32.62
C TYR A 5 -2.37 -26.32 -32.69
N SER A 6 -3.07 -26.76 -31.64
CA SER A 6 -4.54 -26.67 -31.56
C SER A 6 -5.03 -25.23 -31.38
N MET A 7 -4.29 -24.37 -30.68
CA MET A 7 -4.58 -22.94 -30.55
C MET A 7 -4.19 -22.15 -31.80
N ALA A 8 -3.16 -22.57 -32.55
CA ALA A 8 -2.79 -21.96 -33.83
C ALA A 8 -3.89 -22.11 -34.92
N SER A 9 -4.84 -23.03 -34.74
CA SER A 9 -6.00 -23.18 -35.63
C SER A 9 -7.11 -22.16 -35.40
N ASN A 10 -7.14 -21.49 -34.24
CA ASN A 10 -8.09 -20.43 -33.94
C ASN A 10 -7.31 -19.12 -33.90
N ASN A 11 -7.69 -18.13 -34.70
CA ASN A 11 -7.08 -16.80 -34.68
C ASN A 11 -7.37 -16.10 -33.33
N ILE A 12 -6.63 -16.47 -32.28
CA ILE A 12 -6.72 -15.82 -30.98
C ILE A 12 -5.97 -14.50 -31.10
N THR A 13 -6.72 -13.42 -31.23
CA THR A 13 -6.20 -12.05 -31.29
C THR A 13 -6.30 -11.42 -29.91
N PHE A 14 -5.17 -10.99 -29.33
CA PHE A 14 -5.11 -10.32 -28.03
C PHE A 14 -5.10 -8.79 -28.17
N HIS A 15 -6.00 -8.26 -28.99
CA HIS A 15 -5.98 -6.83 -29.37
C HIS A 15 -6.10 -5.91 -28.15
N SER A 16 -7.04 -6.17 -27.24
CA SER A 16 -7.23 -5.35 -26.04
C SER A 16 -6.00 -5.38 -25.12
N GLN A 17 -5.38 -6.54 -24.94
CA GLN A 17 -4.18 -6.67 -24.09
C GLN A 17 -2.97 -5.95 -24.70
N LEU A 18 -2.81 -6.02 -26.02
CA LEU A 18 -1.78 -5.27 -26.74
C LEU A 18 -2.00 -3.76 -26.57
N MET A 19 -3.24 -3.28 -26.72
CA MET A 19 -3.56 -1.87 -26.51
C MET A 19 -3.26 -1.42 -25.09
N VAL A 20 -3.60 -2.20 -24.06
CA VAL A 20 -3.24 -1.89 -22.67
C VAL A 20 -1.72 -1.80 -22.49
N TRP A 21 -0.95 -2.72 -23.08
CA TRP A 21 0.51 -2.67 -23.02
C TRP A 21 1.09 -1.42 -23.71
N LEU A 22 0.57 -1.06 -24.88
CA LEU A 22 1.02 0.10 -25.62
C LEU A 22 0.68 1.41 -24.90
N TYR A 23 -0.54 1.55 -24.39
CA TYR A 23 -0.97 2.77 -23.70
C TYR A 23 -0.43 2.86 -22.29
N LEU A 24 -0.69 1.86 -21.45
CA LEU A 24 -0.34 1.92 -20.04
C LEU A 24 1.12 1.53 -19.80
N GLY A 25 1.56 0.40 -20.37
CA GLY A 25 2.90 -0.14 -20.16
C GLY A 25 4.00 0.81 -20.64
N LEU A 26 3.86 1.39 -21.84
CA LEU A 26 4.85 2.31 -22.36
C LEU A 26 4.80 3.68 -21.69
N VAL A 27 3.63 4.18 -21.27
CA VAL A 27 3.56 5.41 -20.48
C VAL A 27 4.28 5.22 -19.15
N LEU A 28 4.06 4.09 -18.47
CA LEU A 28 4.80 3.76 -17.24
C LEU A 28 6.30 3.67 -17.49
N LEU A 29 6.73 3.07 -18.60
CA LEU A 29 8.15 3.00 -18.98
C LEU A 29 8.74 4.41 -19.24
N ILE A 30 8.02 5.27 -19.97
CA ILE A 30 8.43 6.65 -20.25
C ILE A 30 8.57 7.43 -18.94
N VAL A 31 7.60 7.32 -18.04
CA VAL A 31 7.63 7.97 -16.72
C VAL A 31 8.80 7.43 -15.89
N PHE A 32 8.99 6.12 -15.86
CA PHE A 32 10.10 5.49 -15.13
C PHE A 32 11.47 5.97 -15.63
N VAL A 33 11.65 6.06 -16.94
CA VAL A 33 12.87 6.60 -17.56
C VAL A 33 13.01 8.09 -17.25
N ALA A 34 11.92 8.87 -17.33
CA ALA A 34 11.93 10.30 -17.01
C ALA A 34 12.26 10.60 -15.54
N LEU A 35 11.89 9.71 -14.61
CA LEU A 35 12.22 9.82 -13.19
C LEU A 35 13.73 9.81 -12.93
N ARG A 36 14.54 9.22 -13.82
CA ARG A 36 16.02 9.23 -13.69
C ARG A 36 16.62 10.63 -13.77
N TRP A 37 15.92 11.59 -14.39
CA TRP A 37 16.33 13.00 -14.46
C TRP A 37 15.49 13.92 -13.57
N TYR A 38 14.72 13.34 -12.65
CA TYR A 38 13.91 14.11 -11.73
C TYR A 38 14.80 14.95 -10.80
N GLN A 39 14.49 16.25 -10.70
CA GLN A 39 15.11 17.17 -9.75
C GLN A 39 13.99 17.92 -9.04
N PRO A 40 13.94 17.90 -7.69
CA PRO A 40 12.88 18.58 -6.93
C PRO A 40 12.75 20.07 -7.26
N SER A 41 13.88 20.76 -7.46
CA SER A 41 13.94 22.20 -7.78
C SER A 41 13.31 22.58 -9.12
N ARG A 42 13.01 21.61 -9.99
CA ARG A 42 12.41 21.84 -11.32
C ARG A 42 11.12 21.07 -11.53
N LEU A 43 10.41 20.72 -10.44
CA LEU A 43 9.20 19.90 -10.47
C LEU A 43 8.19 20.33 -11.54
N ARG A 44 7.80 21.62 -11.57
CA ARG A 44 6.80 22.13 -12.53
C ARG A 44 7.25 21.97 -13.99
N LYS A 45 8.52 22.26 -14.29
CA LYS A 45 9.09 22.13 -15.65
C LYS A 45 9.21 20.66 -16.06
N TRP A 46 9.65 19.80 -15.16
CA TRP A 46 9.73 18.36 -15.39
C TRP A 46 8.34 17.77 -15.65
N MET A 47 7.34 18.12 -14.84
CA MET A 47 5.96 17.64 -14.99
C MET A 47 5.34 18.10 -16.31
N ALA A 48 5.52 19.37 -16.69
CA ALA A 48 5.04 19.87 -17.97
C ALA A 48 5.71 19.13 -19.15
N PHE A 49 7.03 18.89 -19.08
CA PHE A 49 7.75 18.17 -20.12
C PHE A 49 7.30 16.71 -20.23
N THR A 50 7.20 15.98 -19.11
CA THR A 50 6.74 14.59 -19.13
C THR A 50 5.32 14.46 -19.63
N LEU A 51 4.42 15.39 -19.26
CA LEU A 51 3.05 15.42 -19.76
C LEU A 51 2.99 15.65 -21.27
N VAL A 52 3.81 16.57 -21.81
CA VAL A 52 3.90 16.78 -23.27
C VAL A 52 4.40 15.53 -23.98
N VAL A 53 5.41 14.84 -23.44
CA VAL A 53 5.92 13.59 -24.01
C VAL A 53 4.87 12.48 -23.99
N VAL A 54 4.14 12.33 -22.87
CA VAL A 54 3.05 11.34 -22.75
C VAL A 54 1.90 11.65 -23.71
N ALA A 55 1.50 12.92 -23.84
CA ALA A 55 0.46 13.34 -24.78
C ALA A 55 0.89 13.11 -26.24
N ALA A 56 2.12 13.45 -26.60
CA ALA A 56 2.67 13.18 -27.93
C ALA A 56 2.70 11.67 -28.22
N TRP A 57 3.11 10.86 -27.24
CA TRP A 57 3.08 9.40 -27.35
C TRP A 57 1.67 8.84 -27.57
N TYR A 58 0.68 9.35 -26.84
CA TYR A 58 -0.72 8.96 -27.00
C TYR A 58 -1.25 9.26 -28.41
N ILE A 59 -0.92 10.44 -28.95
CA ILE A 59 -1.30 10.83 -30.32
C ILE A 59 -0.68 9.87 -31.34
N VAL A 60 0.63 9.58 -31.22
CA VAL A 60 1.31 8.62 -32.10
C VAL A 60 0.65 7.26 -32.04
N LEU A 61 0.36 6.74 -30.86
CA LEU A 61 -0.32 5.45 -30.71
C LEU A 61 -1.73 5.45 -31.30
N HIS A 62 -2.48 6.54 -31.18
CA HIS A 62 -3.82 6.63 -31.77
C HIS A 62 -3.78 6.51 -33.29
N PHE A 63 -2.79 7.10 -33.96
CA PHE A 63 -2.66 7.01 -35.42
C PHE A 63 -2.05 5.69 -35.92
N TYR A 64 -1.12 5.09 -35.17
CA TYR A 64 -0.37 3.91 -35.61
C TYR A 64 -0.80 2.60 -34.93
N GLY A 65 -1.72 2.64 -33.96
CA GLY A 65 -2.12 1.47 -33.17
C GLY A 65 -2.66 0.31 -34.00
N ASP A 66 -3.52 0.61 -34.98
CA ASP A 66 -4.09 -0.40 -35.88
C ASP A 66 -3.03 -1.03 -36.79
N LEU A 67 -2.08 -0.22 -37.27
CA LEU A 67 -0.96 -0.71 -38.09
C LEU A 67 -0.08 -1.67 -37.27
N ILE A 68 0.26 -1.28 -36.04
CA ILE A 68 1.05 -2.11 -35.11
C ILE A 68 0.31 -3.42 -34.84
N SER A 69 -0.99 -3.37 -34.53
CA SER A 69 -1.79 -4.56 -34.27
C SER A 69 -1.88 -5.50 -35.49
N SER A 70 -1.89 -4.96 -36.71
CA SER A 70 -1.94 -5.78 -37.93
C SER A 70 -0.65 -6.53 -38.22
N SER A 71 0.49 -5.99 -37.78
CA SER A 71 1.83 -6.55 -38.00
C SER A 71 2.29 -7.53 -36.92
N MET A 72 1.55 -7.64 -35.80
CA MET A 72 2.02 -8.34 -34.61
C MET A 72 1.81 -9.86 -34.70
N HIS A 73 2.87 -10.63 -34.45
CA HIS A 73 2.76 -12.07 -34.24
C HIS A 73 2.31 -12.37 -32.79
N TRP A 74 1.05 -12.78 -32.63
CA TRP A 74 0.42 -12.98 -31.31
C TRP A 74 1.14 -14.01 -30.41
N ILE A 75 1.73 -15.06 -30.99
CA ILE A 75 2.48 -16.08 -30.25
C ILE A 75 3.73 -15.47 -29.60
N TRP A 76 4.47 -14.65 -30.36
CA TRP A 76 5.64 -13.96 -29.85
C TRP A 76 5.27 -12.94 -28.78
N PHE A 77 4.19 -12.18 -28.99
CA PHE A 77 3.69 -11.24 -27.98
C PHE A 77 3.38 -11.93 -26.64
N MET A 78 2.71 -13.08 -26.68
CA MET A 78 2.42 -13.89 -25.49
C MET A 78 3.70 -14.37 -24.79
N GLN A 79 4.65 -14.92 -25.55
CA GLN A 79 5.93 -15.37 -25.00
C GLN A 79 6.73 -14.23 -24.38
N MET A 80 6.77 -13.06 -25.02
CA MET A 80 7.43 -11.87 -24.47
C MET A 80 6.79 -11.42 -23.17
N ASN A 81 5.45 -11.42 -23.07
CA ASN A 81 4.76 -11.08 -21.82
C ASN A 81 5.15 -12.04 -20.68
N ASN A 82 5.24 -13.34 -20.95
CA ASN A 82 5.66 -14.33 -19.96
C ASN A 82 7.12 -14.13 -19.53
N VAL A 83 8.02 -13.82 -20.48
CA VAL A 83 9.42 -13.51 -20.17
C VAL A 83 9.52 -12.26 -19.30
N VAL A 84 8.81 -11.19 -19.64
CA VAL A 84 8.79 -9.96 -18.85
C VAL A 84 8.24 -10.22 -17.45
N LEU A 85 7.15 -10.98 -17.33
CA LEU A 85 6.57 -11.37 -16.04
C LEU A 85 7.57 -12.20 -15.21
N ALA A 86 8.27 -13.15 -15.81
CA ALA A 86 9.31 -13.92 -15.12
C ALA A 86 10.47 -13.03 -14.66
N LEU A 87 10.96 -12.11 -15.49
CA LEU A 87 12.03 -11.20 -15.12
C LEU A 87 11.62 -10.30 -13.95
N ILE A 88 10.40 -9.78 -13.96
CA ILE A 88 9.84 -8.97 -12.87
C ILE A 88 9.71 -9.81 -11.58
N ALA A 89 9.17 -11.03 -11.69
CA ALA A 89 9.03 -11.92 -10.54
C ALA A 89 10.39 -12.32 -9.94
N VAL A 90 11.40 -12.62 -10.77
CA VAL A 90 12.78 -12.88 -10.31
C VAL A 90 13.37 -11.64 -9.64
N TYR A 91 13.15 -10.44 -10.20
CA TYR A 91 13.65 -9.21 -9.63
C TYR A 91 13.09 -8.95 -8.22
N PHE A 92 11.76 -9.05 -8.05
CA PHE A 92 11.14 -8.88 -6.74
C PHE A 92 11.53 -10.00 -5.77
N LEU A 93 11.54 -11.25 -6.22
CA LEU A 93 12.01 -12.36 -5.40
C LEU A 93 13.46 -12.16 -4.93
N ALA A 94 14.34 -11.63 -5.77
CA ALA A 94 15.72 -11.35 -5.40
C ALA A 94 15.84 -10.22 -4.37
N ILE A 95 14.94 -9.22 -4.39
CA ILE A 95 14.88 -8.18 -3.36
C ILE A 95 14.41 -8.80 -2.05
N GLU A 96 13.31 -9.53 -2.06
CA GLU A 96 12.75 -10.17 -0.86
C GLU A 96 13.73 -11.17 -0.25
N LEU A 97 14.43 -11.93 -1.08
CA LEU A 97 15.41 -12.90 -0.62
C LEU A 97 16.62 -12.21 0.01
N LYS A 98 17.02 -11.02 -0.48
CA LYS A 98 18.07 -10.22 0.17
C LYS A 98 17.62 -9.68 1.51
N GLU A 99 16.36 -9.27 1.64
CA GLU A 99 15.80 -8.82 2.91
C GLU A 99 15.70 -9.98 3.91
N PHE A 100 15.27 -11.16 3.45
CA PHE A 100 15.26 -12.39 4.25
C PHE A 100 16.66 -12.81 4.70
N LEU A 101 17.66 -12.73 3.82
CA LEU A 101 19.05 -13.09 4.11
C LEU A 101 19.83 -12.02 4.88
N ALA A 102 19.29 -10.80 5.03
CA ALA A 102 19.92 -9.75 5.83
C ALA A 102 19.76 -9.99 7.35
N ASP A 103 19.12 -11.10 7.74
CA ASP A 103 19.01 -11.55 9.11
C ASP A 103 20.38 -12.05 9.63
N PRO A 104 20.93 -11.49 10.72
CA PRO A 104 22.26 -11.84 11.23
C PRO A 104 22.43 -13.35 11.54
N ASP A 105 21.35 -14.04 11.90
CA ASP A 105 21.39 -15.48 12.20
C ASP A 105 21.71 -16.33 10.95
N LEU A 106 21.37 -15.82 9.76
CA LEU A 106 21.66 -16.48 8.48
C LEU A 106 23.10 -16.26 8.02
N ASP A 107 23.73 -15.15 8.42
CA ASP A 107 25.15 -14.88 8.18
C ASP A 107 26.03 -15.79 9.04
N GLU A 108 25.68 -16.01 10.31
CA GLU A 108 26.37 -17.00 11.17
C GLU A 108 26.26 -18.42 10.58
N MET A 109 25.07 -18.80 10.11
CA MET A 109 24.86 -20.11 9.50
C MET A 109 25.61 -20.29 8.17
N LYS A 110 25.86 -19.20 7.42
CA LYS A 110 26.70 -19.23 6.21
C LYS A 110 28.15 -19.52 6.53
N GLU A 111 28.67 -18.99 7.64
CA GLU A 111 30.04 -19.28 8.09
C GLU A 111 30.20 -20.75 8.51
N ASP A 112 29.17 -21.31 9.15
CA ASP A 112 29.13 -22.72 9.60
C ASP A 112 29.01 -23.72 8.45
N LEU A 113 28.34 -23.37 7.34
CA LEU A 113 28.13 -24.26 6.19
C LEU A 113 29.31 -24.39 5.21
N ASN A 114 30.52 -23.99 5.62
CA ASN A 114 31.76 -24.02 4.83
C ASN A 114 32.22 -25.46 4.46
N CYS A 115 31.47 -26.14 3.60
CA CYS A 115 31.78 -27.51 3.13
C CYS A 115 32.90 -27.54 2.07
N PHE A 116 33.23 -26.40 1.43
CA PHE A 116 34.23 -26.33 0.36
C PHE A 116 35.13 -25.07 0.46
N PRO A 117 36.15 -25.07 1.34
CA PRO A 117 37.00 -23.90 1.57
C PRO A 117 37.90 -23.51 0.38
N HIS A 118 38.05 -24.38 -0.64
CA HIS A 118 39.01 -24.18 -1.73
C HIS A 118 38.43 -23.63 -3.04
N ILE A 119 37.12 -23.51 -3.20
CA ILE A 119 36.49 -22.95 -4.43
C ILE A 119 35.37 -21.99 -4.04
N THR A 120 35.73 -20.73 -3.82
CA THR A 120 34.80 -19.67 -3.36
C THR A 120 33.61 -19.45 -4.30
N LEU A 121 33.83 -19.49 -5.61
CA LEU A 121 32.73 -19.33 -6.59
C LEU A 121 31.74 -20.49 -6.58
N LEU A 122 32.20 -21.73 -6.42
CA LEU A 122 31.31 -22.89 -6.37
C LEU A 122 30.51 -22.88 -5.06
N HIS A 123 31.16 -22.49 -3.95
CA HIS A 123 30.51 -22.29 -2.67
C HIS A 123 29.38 -21.27 -2.76
N ASP A 124 29.64 -20.09 -3.31
CA ASP A 124 28.62 -19.03 -3.44
C ASP A 124 27.46 -19.45 -4.34
N ILE A 125 27.72 -20.19 -5.42
CA ILE A 125 26.69 -20.72 -6.32
C ILE A 125 25.85 -21.79 -5.61
N VAL A 126 26.49 -22.76 -4.95
CA VAL A 126 25.78 -23.84 -4.24
C VAL A 126 24.96 -23.28 -3.08
N TYR A 127 25.52 -22.33 -2.32
CA TYR A 127 24.81 -21.67 -1.24
C TYR A 127 23.56 -20.94 -1.75
N HIS A 128 23.69 -20.07 -2.75
CA HIS A 128 22.56 -19.27 -3.24
C HIS A 128 21.53 -20.09 -4.04
N ILE A 129 21.95 -21.12 -4.79
CA ILE A 129 21.03 -21.88 -5.66
C ILE A 129 20.39 -23.05 -4.92
N VAL A 130 21.10 -23.70 -3.99
CA VAL A 130 20.63 -24.93 -3.35
C VAL A 130 20.27 -24.70 -1.89
N CYS A 131 21.19 -24.14 -1.09
CA CYS A 131 20.95 -23.98 0.34
C CYS A 131 19.86 -22.95 0.62
N VAL A 132 19.91 -21.78 -0.02
CA VAL A 132 18.96 -20.70 0.25
C VAL A 132 17.50 -21.09 -0.03
N PRO A 133 17.12 -21.70 -1.16
CA PRO A 133 15.74 -22.16 -1.36
C PRO A 133 15.29 -23.24 -0.36
N ILE A 134 16.20 -24.12 0.05
CA ILE A 134 15.92 -25.16 1.06
C ILE A 134 15.69 -24.52 2.43
N ILE A 135 16.52 -23.55 2.81
CA ILE A 135 16.40 -22.79 4.06
C ILE A 135 15.06 -22.05 4.07
N VAL A 136 14.75 -21.27 3.02
CA VAL A 136 13.47 -20.58 2.87
C VAL A 136 12.31 -21.57 3.01
N PHE A 137 12.34 -22.69 2.29
CA PHE A 137 11.30 -23.71 2.36
C PHE A 137 11.15 -24.30 3.77
N LEU A 138 12.26 -24.63 4.44
CA LEU A 138 12.26 -25.15 5.81
C LEU A 138 11.74 -24.12 6.81
N SER A 139 12.13 -22.85 6.69
CA SER A 139 11.64 -21.76 7.55
C SER A 139 10.13 -21.58 7.40
N PHE A 140 9.61 -21.60 6.16
CA PHE A 140 8.16 -21.54 5.92
C PHE A 140 7.42 -22.79 6.44
N LEU A 141 8.03 -23.97 6.36
CA LEU A 141 7.44 -25.21 6.90
C LEU A 141 7.49 -25.25 8.43
N ALA A 142 8.50 -24.63 9.05
CA ALA A 142 8.67 -24.53 10.50
C ALA A 142 7.83 -23.41 11.12
N LEU A 143 7.32 -22.47 10.33
CA LEU A 143 6.46 -21.35 10.76
C LEU A 143 5.30 -21.75 11.72
N PRO A 144 4.53 -22.83 11.49
CA PRO A 144 3.48 -23.26 12.42
C PRO A 144 3.99 -24.01 13.66
N LEU A 145 5.25 -24.45 13.70
CA LEU A 145 5.81 -25.30 14.77
C LEU A 145 6.71 -24.54 15.75
N VAL A 146 7.38 -23.49 15.29
CA VAL A 146 8.33 -22.72 16.11
C VAL A 146 7.69 -21.36 16.44
N PRO A 147 7.55 -21.00 17.72
CA PRO A 147 7.27 -19.61 18.10
C PRO A 147 8.52 -18.80 17.73
N HIS A 148 8.46 -18.08 16.61
CA HIS A 148 9.54 -17.19 16.19
C HIS A 148 9.52 -16.01 17.17
N GLY A 149 10.50 -15.99 18.07
CA GLY A 149 10.73 -14.86 18.96
C GLY A 149 11.54 -13.81 18.20
N ASP A 150 11.12 -12.55 18.25
CA ASP A 150 11.80 -11.36 17.72
C ASP A 150 12.41 -11.38 16.29
N ASP A 151 12.23 -12.45 15.50
CA ASP A 151 12.67 -12.49 14.10
C ASP A 151 11.96 -11.38 13.30
N SER A 152 12.72 -10.33 12.99
CA SER A 152 12.22 -9.09 12.41
C SER A 152 11.49 -9.31 11.07
N TYR A 153 11.93 -10.32 10.29
CA TYR A 153 11.35 -10.63 8.99
C TYR A 153 9.93 -11.21 9.07
N PHE A 154 9.72 -12.20 9.95
CA PHE A 154 8.40 -12.85 10.10
C PHE A 154 7.40 -12.01 10.89
N GLY A 155 7.83 -10.88 11.47
CA GLY A 155 6.97 -9.90 12.12
C GLY A 155 5.96 -9.24 11.16
N SER A 156 6.24 -9.21 9.86
CA SER A 156 5.33 -8.68 8.84
C SER A 156 4.61 -9.80 8.08
N ALA A 157 3.28 -9.88 8.22
CA ALA A 157 2.47 -10.79 7.41
C ALA A 157 2.47 -10.52 5.90
N PHE A 158 2.98 -9.37 5.42
CA PHE A 158 3.16 -9.17 3.97
C PHE A 158 4.37 -9.96 3.47
N ASN A 159 5.48 -9.91 4.21
CA ASN A 159 6.70 -10.67 3.92
C ASN A 159 6.42 -12.18 3.85
N ILE A 160 5.56 -12.68 4.75
CA ILE A 160 5.09 -14.08 4.74
C ILE A 160 4.38 -14.44 3.42
N ILE A 161 3.63 -13.52 2.81
CA ILE A 161 2.85 -13.78 1.59
C ILE A 161 3.66 -13.52 0.32
N GLN A 162 4.60 -12.57 0.34
CA GLN A 162 5.36 -12.12 -0.83
C GLN A 162 6.22 -13.22 -1.46
N ILE A 163 7.10 -13.88 -0.69
CA ILE A 163 8.00 -14.92 -1.22
C ILE A 163 7.20 -16.07 -1.88
N PRO A 164 6.20 -16.69 -1.20
CA PRO A 164 5.37 -17.72 -1.82
C PRO A 164 4.65 -17.23 -3.07
N THR A 165 4.20 -15.97 -3.09
CA THR A 165 3.52 -15.39 -4.26
C THR A 165 4.47 -15.27 -5.44
N TYR A 166 5.66 -14.70 -5.28
CA TYR A 166 6.61 -14.56 -6.39
C TYR A 166 7.12 -15.92 -6.89
N LEU A 167 7.32 -16.90 -6.00
CA LEU A 167 7.60 -18.27 -6.40
C LEU A 167 6.44 -18.90 -7.19
N ALA A 168 5.19 -18.66 -6.77
CA ALA A 168 4.00 -19.10 -7.49
C ALA A 168 3.87 -18.44 -8.88
N VAL A 169 4.27 -17.18 -9.04
CA VAL A 169 4.35 -16.51 -10.36
C VAL A 169 5.38 -17.19 -11.26
N LEU A 170 6.57 -17.48 -10.75
CA LEU A 170 7.60 -18.18 -11.53
C LEU A 170 7.13 -19.57 -11.94
N PHE A 171 6.46 -20.28 -11.04
CA PHE A 171 5.86 -21.58 -11.32
C PHE A 171 4.74 -21.47 -12.37
N TYR A 172 3.91 -20.43 -12.30
CA TYR A 172 2.88 -20.15 -13.30
C TYR A 172 3.49 -19.93 -14.69
N VAL A 173 4.55 -19.12 -14.78
CA VAL A 173 5.25 -18.86 -16.05
C VAL A 173 5.94 -20.13 -16.58
N LEU A 174 6.58 -20.91 -15.71
CA LEU A 174 7.19 -22.18 -16.08
C LEU A 174 6.14 -23.16 -16.61
N ASN A 175 4.99 -23.22 -15.96
CA ASN A 175 3.86 -24.02 -16.40
C ASN A 175 3.38 -23.60 -17.80
N GLU A 176 3.40 -22.31 -18.13
CA GLU A 176 3.02 -21.82 -19.46
C GLU A 176 3.98 -22.29 -20.56
N PHE A 177 5.28 -22.31 -20.28
CA PHE A 177 6.27 -22.81 -21.22
C PHE A 177 6.24 -24.34 -21.35
N LEU A 178 6.15 -25.06 -20.22
CA LEU A 178 6.26 -26.52 -20.18
C LEU A 178 4.92 -27.25 -20.34
N ASN A 179 3.78 -26.54 -20.22
CA ASN A 179 2.42 -27.10 -20.21
C ASN A 179 2.26 -28.26 -19.20
N ILE A 180 2.70 -28.07 -17.95
CA ILE A 180 2.66 -29.10 -16.90
C ILE A 180 1.20 -29.40 -16.52
N PHE A 181 0.39 -28.36 -16.32
CA PHE A 181 -1.05 -28.43 -16.12
C PHE A 181 -1.79 -28.04 -17.39
N THR A 182 -2.84 -28.79 -17.69
CA THR A 182 -3.71 -28.51 -18.84
C THR A 182 -5.15 -28.33 -18.35
N GLY A 183 -5.94 -27.54 -19.07
CA GLY A 183 -7.35 -27.26 -18.74
C GLY A 183 -7.56 -26.03 -17.85
N ASP A 184 -8.62 -26.08 -17.05
CA ASP A 184 -9.15 -24.94 -16.27
C ASP A 184 -8.31 -24.62 -15.03
N ALA A 185 -7.53 -25.58 -14.53
CA ALA A 185 -6.68 -25.42 -13.35
C ALA A 185 -5.69 -24.26 -13.48
N GLN A 186 -5.14 -24.06 -14.68
CA GLN A 186 -4.25 -22.95 -14.98
C GLN A 186 -4.97 -21.61 -14.88
N ILE A 187 -6.19 -21.53 -15.37
CA ILE A 187 -7.00 -20.30 -15.34
C ILE A 187 -7.34 -19.96 -13.89
N TYR A 188 -7.78 -20.93 -13.09
CA TYR A 188 -8.05 -20.72 -11.67
C TYR A 188 -6.82 -20.27 -10.90
N PHE A 189 -5.67 -20.90 -11.16
CA PHE A 189 -4.41 -20.51 -10.53
C PHE A 189 -4.00 -19.09 -10.93
N GLY A 190 -4.12 -18.73 -12.21
CA GLY A 190 -3.84 -17.37 -12.69
C GLY A 190 -4.75 -16.31 -12.09
N ILE A 191 -6.04 -16.60 -11.91
CA ILE A 191 -7.01 -15.69 -11.27
C ILE A 191 -6.63 -15.42 -9.81
N VAL A 192 -6.38 -16.49 -9.04
CA VAL A 192 -5.99 -16.37 -7.62
C VAL A 192 -4.68 -15.59 -7.49
N LEU A 193 -3.68 -15.92 -8.31
CA LEU A 193 -2.39 -15.26 -8.32
C LEU A 193 -2.52 -13.76 -8.68
N SER A 194 -3.32 -13.43 -9.68
CA SER A 194 -3.57 -12.04 -10.06
C SER A 194 -4.22 -11.26 -8.91
N PHE A 195 -5.18 -11.85 -8.21
CA PHE A 195 -5.82 -11.20 -7.07
C PHE A 195 -4.82 -10.93 -5.93
N ILE A 196 -3.97 -11.91 -5.60
CA ILE A 196 -2.94 -11.73 -4.57
C ILE A 196 -1.94 -10.64 -4.97
N LEU A 197 -1.50 -10.60 -6.22
CA LEU A 197 -0.60 -9.54 -6.71
C LEU A 197 -1.23 -8.15 -6.59
N TRP A 198 -2.52 -8.00 -6.89
CA TRP A 198 -3.24 -6.74 -6.66
C TRP A 198 -3.27 -6.35 -5.18
N VAL A 199 -3.50 -7.30 -4.28
CA VAL A 199 -3.45 -7.04 -2.83
C VAL A 199 -2.05 -6.61 -2.40
N LEU A 200 -1.00 -7.27 -2.91
CA LEU A 200 0.39 -6.86 -2.65
C LEU A 200 0.70 -5.45 -3.15
N THR A 201 0.07 -4.99 -4.23
CA THR A 201 0.27 -3.60 -4.69
C THR A 201 -0.22 -2.55 -3.69
N LEU A 202 -1.13 -2.90 -2.76
CA LEU A 202 -1.57 -1.99 -1.69
C LEU A 202 -0.44 -1.65 -0.71
N GLU A 203 0.59 -2.48 -0.62
CA GLU A 203 1.77 -2.19 0.21
C GLU A 203 2.53 -0.96 -0.29
N TYR A 204 2.56 -0.73 -1.61
CA TYR A 204 3.17 0.49 -2.15
C TYR A 204 2.41 1.76 -1.74
N LEU A 205 1.15 1.67 -1.31
CA LEU A 205 0.43 2.80 -0.73
C LEU A 205 0.93 3.15 0.68
N GLU A 206 1.63 2.25 1.38
CA GLU A 206 2.21 2.51 2.70
C GLU A 206 3.24 3.66 2.66
N VAL A 207 3.96 3.80 1.55
CA VAL A 207 4.96 4.86 1.34
C VAL A 207 4.29 6.23 1.13
N HIS A 208 3.00 6.25 0.80
CA HIS A 208 2.30 7.51 0.51
C HIS A 208 1.93 8.26 1.79
N THR A 209 2.31 9.53 1.90
CA THR A 209 2.12 10.34 3.11
C THR A 209 0.66 10.50 3.54
N THR A 210 -0.28 10.50 2.61
CA THR A 210 -1.72 10.66 2.92
C THR A 210 -2.49 9.35 3.08
N ALA A 211 -2.00 8.24 2.53
CA ALA A 211 -2.72 6.97 2.50
C ALA A 211 -2.03 5.88 3.31
N GLY A 212 -0.76 6.08 3.68
CA GLY A 212 0.08 5.06 4.30
C GLY A 212 -0.41 4.62 5.68
N TYR A 213 -1.13 5.47 6.41
CA TYR A 213 -1.72 5.11 7.70
C TYR A 213 -2.97 4.20 7.55
N LEU A 214 -3.60 4.15 6.37
CA LEU A 214 -4.81 3.35 6.15
C LEU A 214 -4.50 1.86 6.21
N LEU A 215 -3.34 1.42 5.71
CA LEU A 215 -2.99 0.00 5.64
C LEU A 215 -2.74 -0.62 7.03
N PRO A 216 -1.93 -0.02 7.94
CA PRO A 216 -1.82 -0.49 9.33
C PRO A 216 -3.15 -0.45 10.08
N MET A 217 -4.01 0.53 9.81
CA MET A 217 -5.34 0.64 10.40
C MET A 217 -6.28 -0.49 9.93
N MET A 218 -6.35 -0.74 8.62
CA MET A 218 -7.11 -1.87 8.05
C MET A 218 -6.63 -3.22 8.59
N ARG A 219 -5.32 -3.36 8.84
CA ARG A 219 -4.74 -4.56 9.43
C ARG A 219 -5.19 -4.77 10.87
N ALA A 220 -5.20 -3.71 11.68
CA ALA A 220 -5.72 -3.76 13.05
C ALA A 220 -7.21 -4.15 13.06
N MET A 221 -8.02 -3.54 12.18
CA MET A 221 -9.43 -3.88 12.01
C MET A 221 -9.66 -5.33 11.55
N THR A 222 -8.80 -5.85 10.66
CA THR A 222 -8.85 -7.25 10.23
C THR A 222 -8.63 -8.20 11.41
N GLY A 223 -7.75 -7.85 12.33
CA GLY A 223 -7.56 -8.59 13.58
C GLY A 223 -8.83 -8.68 14.42
N ASP A 224 -9.59 -7.58 14.51
CA ASP A 224 -10.88 -7.59 15.20
C ASP A 224 -11.94 -8.36 14.44
N MET A 225 -11.93 -8.32 13.10
CA MET A 225 -12.81 -9.13 12.27
C MET A 225 -12.55 -10.63 12.48
N MET A 226 -11.29 -11.06 12.62
CA MET A 226 -10.96 -12.47 12.91
C MET A 226 -11.44 -12.91 14.30
N ARG A 227 -11.31 -12.03 15.31
CA ARG A 227 -11.83 -12.28 16.66
C ARG A 227 -13.36 -12.38 16.65
N PHE A 228 -14.03 -11.49 15.92
CA PHE A 228 -15.47 -11.55 15.71
C PHE A 228 -15.89 -12.82 14.97
N MET A 229 -15.18 -13.21 13.90
CA MET A 229 -15.49 -14.40 13.11
C MET A 229 -15.40 -15.67 13.96
N THR A 230 -14.46 -15.72 14.91
CA THR A 230 -14.36 -16.81 15.89
C THR A 230 -15.59 -16.91 16.78
N PHE A 231 -16.13 -15.77 17.22
CA PHE A 231 -17.37 -15.72 18.00
C PHE A 231 -18.63 -16.01 17.16
N TYR A 232 -18.65 -15.58 15.90
CA TYR A 232 -19.77 -15.73 14.98
C TYR A 232 -19.88 -17.15 14.40
N ALA A 233 -18.76 -17.84 14.18
CA ALA A 233 -18.70 -19.15 13.52
C ALA A 233 -19.66 -20.21 14.09
N PRO A 234 -19.85 -20.37 15.43
CA PRO A 234 -20.84 -21.30 15.97
C PRO A 234 -22.27 -20.97 15.56
N PHE A 235 -22.65 -19.68 15.52
CA PHE A 235 -23.97 -19.24 15.08
C PHE A 235 -24.18 -19.52 13.59
N GLN A 236 -23.17 -19.22 12.77
CA GLN A 236 -23.18 -19.52 11.33
C GLN A 236 -23.42 -21.02 11.09
N CYS A 237 -22.68 -21.89 11.79
CA CYS A 237 -22.87 -23.34 11.69
C CYS A 237 -24.27 -23.77 12.15
N ALA A 238 -24.78 -23.22 13.27
CA ALA A 238 -26.10 -23.56 13.80
C ALA A 238 -27.23 -23.19 12.82
N TYR A 239 -27.20 -21.97 12.26
CA TYR A 239 -28.18 -21.55 11.26
C TYR A 239 -28.04 -22.29 9.94
N THR A 240 -26.81 -22.59 9.50
CA THR A 240 -26.57 -23.42 8.31
C THR A 240 -27.23 -24.78 8.45
N CYS A 241 -27.03 -25.46 9.58
CA CYS A 241 -27.67 -26.74 9.87
C CYS A 241 -29.20 -26.61 9.93
N ALA A 242 -29.72 -25.54 10.54
CA ALA A 242 -31.16 -25.29 10.62
C ALA A 242 -31.80 -25.09 9.24
N TYR A 243 -31.18 -24.29 8.36
CA TYR A 243 -31.68 -24.09 6.99
C TYR A 243 -31.56 -25.35 6.14
N TYR A 244 -30.43 -26.06 6.23
CA TYR A 244 -30.25 -27.32 5.52
C TYR A 244 -31.34 -28.34 5.91
N LEU A 245 -31.59 -28.52 7.21
CA LEU A 245 -32.65 -29.43 7.69
C LEU A 245 -34.06 -28.93 7.32
N LEU A 246 -34.28 -27.62 7.30
CA LEU A 246 -35.57 -27.04 6.93
C LEU A 246 -35.91 -27.32 5.46
N PHE A 247 -34.93 -27.26 4.55
CA PHE A 247 -35.13 -27.43 3.11
C PHE A 247 -34.78 -28.83 2.59
N GLN A 248 -34.34 -29.73 3.47
CA GLN A 248 -34.00 -31.11 3.10
C GLN A 248 -35.19 -31.82 2.43
N GLY A 249 -34.95 -32.36 1.23
CA GLY A 249 -35.96 -33.12 0.47
C GLY A 249 -37.02 -32.26 -0.24
N ARG A 250 -36.82 -30.94 -0.36
CA ARG A 250 -37.76 -30.01 -1.01
C ARG A 250 -37.31 -29.48 -2.38
N ASN A 251 -36.20 -30.00 -2.93
CA ASN A 251 -35.64 -29.62 -4.24
C ASN A 251 -35.38 -28.10 -4.41
N GLU A 252 -34.95 -27.43 -3.35
CA GLU A 252 -34.50 -26.03 -3.40
C GLU A 252 -32.99 -25.99 -3.61
N ALA A 253 -32.54 -25.57 -4.80
CA ALA A 253 -31.12 -25.58 -5.20
C ALA A 253 -30.22 -24.77 -4.25
N THR A 254 -30.75 -23.72 -3.63
CA THR A 254 -30.01 -22.83 -2.72
C THR A 254 -29.62 -23.50 -1.40
N TYR A 255 -30.31 -24.57 -1.01
CA TYR A 255 -30.13 -25.26 0.28
C TYR A 255 -29.96 -26.78 0.12
N GLU A 256 -29.66 -27.25 -1.08
CA GLU A 256 -29.58 -28.68 -1.40
C GLU A 256 -28.38 -29.35 -0.72
N THR A 257 -27.23 -28.67 -0.72
CA THR A 257 -26.02 -29.13 -0.03
C THR A 257 -25.71 -28.29 1.20
N ILE A 258 -24.97 -28.88 2.16
CA ILE A 258 -24.48 -28.16 3.34
C ILE A 258 -23.61 -26.96 2.93
N GLY A 259 -22.85 -27.08 1.83
CA GLY A 259 -22.01 -26.00 1.31
C GLY A 259 -22.82 -24.82 0.77
N GLU A 260 -23.86 -25.09 -0.04
CA GLU A 260 -24.75 -24.03 -0.56
C GLU A 260 -25.58 -23.39 0.56
N ALA A 261 -26.05 -24.18 1.52
CA ALA A 261 -26.71 -23.67 2.71
C ALA A 261 -25.75 -22.79 3.54
N PHE A 262 -24.47 -23.16 3.66
CA PHE A 262 -23.47 -22.35 4.37
C PHE A 262 -23.23 -21.02 3.68
N ILE A 263 -23.02 -21.02 2.36
CA ILE A 263 -22.81 -19.80 1.57
C ILE A 263 -24.03 -18.88 1.68
N THR A 264 -25.22 -19.43 1.50
CA THR A 264 -26.47 -18.64 1.57
C THR A 264 -26.68 -18.07 2.97
N THR A 265 -26.40 -18.84 4.03
CA THR A 265 -26.48 -18.37 5.42
C THR A 265 -25.47 -17.25 5.68
N PHE A 266 -24.26 -17.36 5.11
CA PHE A 266 -23.23 -16.33 5.23
C PHE A 266 -23.63 -15.02 4.51
N LEU A 267 -24.27 -15.12 3.35
CA LEU A 267 -24.76 -13.95 2.61
C LEU A 267 -25.80 -13.13 3.40
N VAL A 268 -26.55 -13.76 4.30
CA VAL A 268 -27.48 -13.04 5.20
C VAL A 268 -26.74 -12.09 6.15
N VAL A 269 -25.49 -12.39 6.55
CA VAL A 269 -24.65 -11.46 7.34
C VAL A 269 -24.44 -10.14 6.61
N ILE A 270 -24.27 -10.22 5.29
CA ILE A 270 -24.04 -9.07 4.41
C ILE A 270 -25.37 -8.36 4.07
N GLY A 271 -26.50 -8.88 4.58
CA GLY A 271 -27.84 -8.33 4.34
C GLY A 271 -28.51 -8.84 3.06
N GLN A 272 -27.92 -9.81 2.37
CA GLN A 272 -28.55 -10.44 1.20
C GLN A 272 -29.47 -11.57 1.64
N ILE A 273 -30.77 -11.30 1.67
CA ILE A 273 -31.80 -12.27 2.06
C ILE A 273 -32.62 -12.64 0.82
N ASN A 274 -32.53 -13.90 0.39
CA ASN A 274 -33.42 -14.44 -0.63
C ASN A 274 -34.69 -15.01 0.03
N LEU A 275 -35.84 -14.42 -0.28
CA LEU A 275 -37.14 -14.83 0.27
C LEU A 275 -37.84 -15.92 -0.56
N ASP A 276 -37.40 -16.16 -1.80
CA ASP A 276 -38.09 -17.07 -2.72
C ASP A 276 -38.21 -18.51 -2.18
N PRO A 277 -37.15 -19.12 -1.60
CA PRO A 277 -37.27 -20.46 -1.03
C PRO A 277 -38.23 -20.52 0.16
N PHE A 278 -38.33 -19.45 0.95
CA PHE A 278 -39.21 -19.38 2.11
C PHE A 278 -40.68 -19.25 1.72
N ASN A 279 -40.97 -18.56 0.61
CA ASN A 279 -42.32 -18.44 0.05
C ASN A 279 -42.88 -19.79 -0.46
N ASN A 280 -41.99 -20.70 -0.88
CA ASN A 280 -42.38 -22.03 -1.37
C ASN A 280 -42.72 -23.02 -0.24
N LEU A 281 -42.52 -22.63 1.03
CA LEU A 281 -42.85 -23.46 2.18
C LEU A 281 -44.36 -23.45 2.46
N SER A 282 -44.92 -24.61 2.86
CA SER A 282 -46.33 -24.74 3.24
C SER A 282 -46.52 -25.13 4.71
N GLY A 283 -47.57 -24.63 5.35
CA GLY A 283 -48.01 -25.06 6.69
C GLY A 283 -47.05 -24.67 7.82
N ALA A 284 -46.72 -25.61 8.71
CA ALA A 284 -45.88 -25.35 9.87
C ALA A 284 -44.43 -24.98 9.51
N SER A 285 -43.90 -25.52 8.40
CA SER A 285 -42.54 -25.21 7.95
C SER A 285 -42.38 -23.79 7.43
N TYR A 286 -43.45 -23.20 6.87
CA TYR A 286 -43.47 -21.78 6.47
C TYR A 286 -43.26 -20.88 7.70
N VAL A 287 -44.07 -21.08 8.73
CA VAL A 287 -43.99 -20.29 9.97
C VAL A 287 -42.64 -20.48 10.65
N LEU A 288 -42.16 -21.72 10.75
CA LEU A 288 -40.85 -22.01 11.32
C LEU A 288 -39.70 -21.36 10.52
N GLY A 289 -39.78 -21.38 9.19
CA GLY A 289 -38.78 -20.77 8.31
C GLY A 289 -38.67 -19.27 8.51
N TYR A 290 -39.78 -18.55 8.59
CA TYR A 290 -39.78 -17.12 8.88
C TYR A 290 -39.33 -16.81 10.32
N ILE A 291 -39.65 -17.66 11.31
CA ILE A 291 -39.14 -17.48 12.68
C ILE A 291 -37.61 -17.61 12.70
N ILE A 292 -37.06 -18.64 12.06
CA ILE A 292 -35.61 -18.84 11.96
C ILE A 292 -34.95 -17.69 11.19
N LEU A 293 -35.57 -17.24 10.09
CA LEU A 293 -35.06 -16.13 9.28
C LEU A 293 -35.05 -14.81 10.07
N LEU A 294 -36.15 -14.49 10.75
CA LEU A 294 -36.25 -13.28 11.58
C LEU A 294 -35.31 -13.33 12.78
N SER A 295 -35.16 -14.48 13.44
CA SER A 295 -34.21 -14.62 14.55
C SER A 295 -32.77 -14.52 14.05
N HIS A 296 -32.45 -15.11 12.89
CA HIS A 296 -31.15 -15.00 12.25
C HIS A 296 -30.81 -13.55 11.91
N GLY A 297 -31.71 -12.87 11.18
CA GLY A 297 -31.51 -11.46 10.80
C GLY A 297 -31.39 -10.54 12.02
N THR A 298 -32.24 -10.72 13.03
CA THR A 298 -32.16 -9.90 14.27
C THR A 298 -30.85 -10.15 15.01
N LEU A 299 -30.44 -11.41 15.18
CA LEU A 299 -29.21 -11.73 15.88
C LEU A 299 -27.99 -11.22 15.12
N VAL A 300 -27.89 -11.54 13.82
CA VAL A 300 -26.68 -11.28 13.05
C VAL A 300 -26.61 -9.83 12.58
N ILE A 301 -27.65 -9.30 11.95
CA ILE A 301 -27.63 -7.95 11.36
C ILE A 301 -27.80 -6.88 12.44
N VAL A 302 -28.75 -7.06 13.37
CA VAL A 302 -29.04 -6.01 14.37
C VAL A 302 -28.12 -6.10 15.58
N MET A 303 -27.81 -7.28 16.09
CA MET A 303 -26.95 -7.38 17.28
C MET A 303 -25.47 -7.51 16.89
N LEU A 304 -25.09 -8.55 16.13
CA LEU A 304 -23.68 -8.87 15.91
C LEU A 304 -22.96 -7.88 14.97
N LEU A 305 -23.61 -7.43 13.90
CA LEU A 305 -23.03 -6.46 12.97
C LEU A 305 -22.78 -5.11 13.66
N ASN A 306 -23.68 -4.70 14.57
CA ASN A 306 -23.48 -3.49 15.37
C ASN A 306 -22.32 -3.63 16.36
N VAL A 307 -22.11 -4.83 16.93
CA VAL A 307 -20.97 -5.10 17.81
C VAL A 307 -19.64 -5.05 17.06
N ILE A 308 -19.54 -5.65 15.86
CA ILE A 308 -18.29 -5.57 15.07
C ILE A 308 -18.01 -4.13 14.63
N VAL A 309 -19.03 -3.36 14.24
CA VAL A 309 -18.86 -1.93 13.91
C VAL A 309 -18.38 -1.14 15.13
N ALA A 310 -18.94 -1.39 16.32
CA ALA A 310 -18.51 -0.74 17.55
C ALA A 310 -17.06 -1.10 17.92
N MET A 311 -16.67 -2.37 17.79
CA MET A 311 -15.28 -2.80 18.02
C MET A 311 -14.32 -2.17 17.01
N MET A 312 -14.67 -2.18 15.72
CA MET A 312 -13.86 -1.57 14.66
C MET A 312 -13.73 -0.06 14.84
N THR A 313 -14.78 0.63 15.28
CA THR A 313 -14.74 2.08 15.56
C THR A 313 -13.80 2.38 16.73
N LYS A 314 -13.89 1.61 17.81
CA LYS A 314 -12.98 1.76 18.95
C LYS A 314 -11.52 1.50 18.55
N THR A 315 -11.27 0.41 17.83
CA THR A 315 -9.91 0.09 17.38
C THR A 315 -9.42 1.09 16.34
N MET A 316 -10.29 1.63 15.49
CA MET A 316 -9.95 2.73 14.58
C MET A 316 -9.41 3.91 15.37
N ASP A 317 -10.15 4.39 16.36
CA ASP A 317 -9.75 5.54 17.17
C ASP A 317 -8.44 5.28 17.93
N ASP A 318 -8.29 4.09 18.53
CA ASP A 318 -7.08 3.68 19.26
C ASP A 318 -5.86 3.45 18.35
N SER A 319 -6.10 3.05 17.09
CA SER A 319 -5.06 2.73 16.11
C SER A 319 -4.71 3.91 15.21
N PHE A 320 -5.57 4.93 15.08
CA PHE A 320 -5.38 6.04 14.15
C PHE A 320 -4.06 6.80 14.42
N GLU A 321 -3.85 7.26 15.66
CA GLU A 321 -2.63 7.97 16.05
C GLU A 321 -1.39 7.07 15.95
N LYS A 322 -1.53 5.80 16.33
CA LYS A 322 -0.43 4.82 16.22
C LYS A 322 -0.09 4.50 14.77
N ALA A 323 -1.08 4.42 13.89
CA ALA A 323 -0.93 4.15 12.47
C ALA A 323 -0.29 5.33 11.76
N ARG A 324 -0.64 6.57 12.14
CA ARG A 324 0.03 7.77 11.65
C ARG A 324 1.51 7.80 12.05
N MET A 325 1.81 7.48 13.31
CA MET A 325 3.20 7.37 13.78
C MET A 325 3.95 6.25 13.02
N LYS A 326 3.34 5.08 12.90
CA LYS A 326 3.92 3.95 12.16
C LYS A 326 4.16 4.27 10.69
N ALA A 327 3.24 4.97 10.02
CA ALA A 327 3.43 5.37 8.63
C ALA A 327 4.67 6.28 8.45
N ILE A 328 4.94 7.18 9.40
CA ILE A 328 6.16 8.01 9.38
C ILE A 328 7.42 7.14 9.59
N ILE A 329 7.35 6.18 10.52
CA ILE A 329 8.45 5.23 10.77
C ILE A 329 8.69 4.36 9.53
N SER A 330 7.65 3.75 8.96
CA SER A 330 7.72 2.95 7.73
C SER A 330 8.28 3.76 6.56
N PHE A 331 7.91 5.04 6.45
CA PHE A 331 8.48 5.93 5.45
C PHE A 331 9.98 6.16 5.67
N ALA A 332 10.41 6.46 6.89
CA ALA A 332 11.82 6.64 7.22
C ALA A 332 12.63 5.35 6.99
N GLU A 333 12.08 4.20 7.36
CA GLU A 333 12.67 2.88 7.11
C GLU A 333 12.76 2.59 5.61
N CYS A 334 11.73 2.93 4.84
CA CYS A 334 11.73 2.79 3.38
C CYS A 334 12.82 3.65 2.73
N VAL A 335 12.94 4.92 3.13
CA VAL A 335 14.00 5.82 2.66
C VAL A 335 15.38 5.23 3.00
N LEU A 336 15.58 4.79 4.23
CA LEU A 336 16.82 4.17 4.68
C LEU A 336 17.13 2.86 3.93
N ARG A 337 16.11 2.05 3.61
CA ARG A 337 16.23 0.84 2.77
C ARG A 337 16.63 1.20 1.33
N CYS A 338 16.02 2.22 0.75
CA CYS A 338 16.38 2.73 -0.57
C CYS A 338 17.82 3.25 -0.61
N GLU A 339 18.26 3.99 0.41
CA GLU A 339 19.64 4.50 0.52
C GLU A 339 20.67 3.38 0.68
N LYS A 340 20.39 2.38 1.53
CA LYS A 340 21.25 1.19 1.67
C LYS A 340 21.39 0.44 0.35
N THR A 341 20.30 0.31 -0.42
CA THR A 341 20.30 -0.41 -1.71
C THR A 341 20.99 0.39 -2.82
N ALA A 342 20.89 1.72 -2.80
CA ALA A 342 21.54 2.61 -3.77
C ALA A 342 23.04 2.82 -3.51
N GLY A 343 23.53 2.43 -2.32
CA GLY A 343 24.89 2.65 -1.86
C GLY A 343 25.01 3.97 -1.08
N LEU A 344 25.37 3.87 0.20
CA LEU A 344 25.53 5.02 1.09
C LEU A 344 26.66 5.92 0.57
N LYS A 345 26.34 7.18 0.25
CA LYS A 345 27.37 8.21 0.10
C LYS A 345 27.80 8.66 1.50
N PRO A 346 29.10 8.72 1.82
CA PRO A 346 29.56 9.23 3.09
C PRO A 346 29.03 10.65 3.30
N ILE A 347 28.43 10.90 4.45
CA ILE A 347 28.06 12.26 4.87
C ILE A 347 29.37 13.01 5.09
N GLU A 348 29.69 13.98 4.23
CA GLU A 348 30.77 14.93 4.50
C GLU A 348 30.38 15.72 5.74
N PHE A 349 31.08 15.46 6.85
CA PHE A 349 30.94 16.25 8.07
C PHE A 349 31.37 17.69 7.76
N ILE A 350 30.40 18.59 7.62
CA ILE A 350 30.66 20.03 7.57
C ILE A 350 30.78 20.49 9.03
N PRO A 351 31.98 20.79 9.55
CA PRO A 351 32.11 21.29 10.91
C PRO A 351 31.34 22.61 11.03
N PRO A 352 30.66 22.86 12.16
CA PRO A 352 29.92 24.10 12.37
C PRO A 352 30.87 25.29 12.19
N LYS A 353 30.53 26.18 11.24
CA LYS A 353 31.25 27.44 11.05
C LYS A 353 31.22 28.20 12.38
N LYS A 354 32.38 28.32 13.03
CA LYS A 354 32.59 29.23 14.15
C LYS A 354 32.32 30.66 13.66
N SER A 355 31.09 31.15 13.78
CA SER A 355 30.83 32.58 13.72
C SER A 355 31.30 33.19 15.03
N MET A 356 32.58 33.51 15.13
CA MET A 356 33.07 34.38 16.20
C MET A 356 34.16 35.32 15.71
N LYS A 357 33.85 36.61 15.94
CA LYS A 357 34.72 37.79 15.99
C LYS A 357 35.00 38.51 14.66
N ASN A 358 34.17 39.51 14.38
CA ASN A 358 34.63 40.90 14.32
C ASN A 358 33.45 41.89 14.36
N GLN A 359 32.91 42.09 15.56
CA GLN A 359 32.19 43.31 15.93
C GLN A 359 32.81 43.75 17.26
N ASN A 360 33.85 44.57 17.16
CA ASN A 360 34.28 45.58 18.13
C ASN A 360 35.73 45.94 17.83
N GLN A 361 35.92 46.79 16.83
CA GLN A 361 36.96 47.81 16.89
C GLN A 361 36.52 49.02 16.06
N ASP A 362 36.58 50.15 16.74
CA ASP A 362 36.71 51.51 16.21
C ASP A 362 35.46 52.26 15.75
N THR A 363 34.87 52.99 16.69
CA THR A 363 34.38 54.35 16.39
C THR A 363 34.53 55.27 17.60
N LYS A 364 35.65 56.01 17.64
CA LYS A 364 35.78 57.33 18.30
C LYS A 364 37.03 58.05 17.77
N SER A 365 36.86 58.96 16.79
CA SER A 365 37.11 60.40 16.93
C SER A 365 37.11 61.11 15.56
N GLU A 366 36.26 62.14 15.47
CA GLU A 366 36.48 63.48 14.88
C GLU A 366 37.12 63.68 13.49
N GLY A 367 36.27 64.13 12.54
CA GLY A 367 36.28 65.50 12.01
C GLY A 367 37.35 65.93 10.98
N THR A 368 36.92 66.28 9.75
CA THR A 368 37.10 67.61 9.11
C THR A 368 36.61 67.62 7.63
N LYS A 369 35.52 68.35 7.40
CA LYS A 369 35.16 69.28 6.29
C LYS A 369 35.94 69.25 4.95
N LYS A 370 35.21 69.09 3.82
CA LYS A 370 35.12 70.08 2.72
C LYS A 370 34.08 69.74 1.63
N ASP A 371 33.14 70.68 1.53
CA ASP A 371 32.20 71.17 0.50
C ASP A 371 32.35 70.84 -1.00
N ILE A 372 31.21 71.06 -1.71
CA ILE A 372 30.93 71.45 -3.13
C ILE A 372 30.27 70.34 -3.96
N ASP A 373 28.92 70.31 -4.05
CA ASP A 373 27.97 70.94 -5.04
C ASP A 373 27.58 69.87 -6.08
N ASP A 374 26.41 69.76 -6.73
CA ASP A 374 25.05 70.31 -6.69
C ASP A 374 24.27 69.37 -7.65
N ASP A 375 22.99 69.09 -7.39
CA ASP A 375 21.87 69.11 -8.37
C ASP A 375 20.66 68.25 -7.94
N GLU A 376 19.66 69.00 -7.49
CA GLU A 376 18.20 68.92 -7.70
C GLU A 376 17.51 67.68 -8.32
N SER A 377 16.58 67.17 -7.50
CA SER A 377 15.12 67.15 -7.75
C SER A 377 14.40 65.93 -8.36
N ASP A 378 13.22 65.71 -7.76
CA ASP A 378 11.99 65.11 -8.28
C ASP A 378 11.76 63.58 -8.23
N VAL A 379 11.20 63.17 -7.08
CA VAL A 379 9.80 62.70 -6.95
C VAL A 379 9.17 62.09 -8.22
N LEU A 380 9.03 60.76 -8.26
CA LEU A 380 7.72 60.13 -8.45
C LEU A 380 7.72 58.64 -8.10
N SER A 381 6.89 58.31 -7.13
CA SER A 381 6.40 56.98 -6.80
C SER A 381 5.55 56.41 -7.95
N PHE A 382 5.82 55.20 -8.40
CA PHE A 382 4.78 54.36 -9.00
C PHE A 382 4.92 52.91 -8.56
N VAL A 383 3.79 52.41 -8.06
CA VAL A 383 3.52 51.10 -7.49
C VAL A 383 3.13 50.15 -8.63
N SER A 384 3.71 48.96 -8.64
CA SER A 384 3.20 47.77 -9.33
C SER A 384 3.88 46.58 -8.66
N ASP A 385 3.30 46.05 -7.58
CA ASP A 385 2.32 44.95 -7.57
C ASP A 385 2.98 43.62 -7.98
N ASP A 386 3.80 43.10 -7.05
CA ASP A 386 4.32 41.74 -7.04
C ASP A 386 3.40 40.89 -6.16
N THR A 387 2.54 40.09 -6.78
CA THR A 387 1.94 38.91 -6.13
C THR A 387 2.94 37.75 -6.20
N SER A 388 3.81 37.67 -5.21
CA SER A 388 4.55 36.45 -4.89
C SER A 388 3.80 35.69 -3.80
N ASP A 389 3.19 34.58 -4.19
CA ASP A 389 2.67 33.56 -3.28
C ASP A 389 3.82 33.02 -2.42
N ASP A 390 3.82 33.42 -1.16
CA ASP A 390 4.72 32.97 -0.09
C ASP A 390 4.32 31.53 0.30
N GLU A 391 4.80 30.54 -0.45
CA GLU A 391 4.92 29.16 0.06
C GLU A 391 6.01 29.18 1.14
N SER A 392 5.60 29.43 2.38
CA SER A 392 6.48 29.31 3.52
C SER A 392 6.89 27.84 3.68
N ASP A 393 8.17 27.59 3.43
CA ASP A 393 8.92 26.44 3.90
C ASP A 393 8.74 26.34 5.43
N VAL A 394 7.79 25.51 5.85
CA VAL A 394 7.70 25.07 7.24
C VAL A 394 8.81 24.05 7.45
N GLU A 395 10.00 24.57 7.72
CA GLU A 395 11.12 23.84 8.30
C GLU A 395 10.64 23.25 9.62
N PHE A 396 10.26 21.97 9.58
CA PHE A 396 9.79 21.22 10.74
C PHE A 396 11.02 20.86 11.58
N GLU A 397 11.57 21.85 12.30
CA GLU A 397 12.41 21.58 13.46
C GLU A 397 11.54 20.77 14.45
N LEU A 398 11.80 19.46 14.51
CA LEU A 398 11.38 18.61 15.62
C LEU A 398 12.16 19.07 16.86
N GLU A 399 11.75 20.20 17.42
CA GLU A 399 12.03 20.52 18.80
C GLU A 399 11.31 19.42 19.62
N GLU A 400 12.07 18.45 20.11
CA GLU A 400 11.59 17.41 21.04
C GLU A 400 11.14 18.09 22.34
N LEU A 401 9.98 18.75 22.27
CA LEU A 401 9.30 19.28 23.42
C LEU A 401 8.74 18.10 24.21
N SER A 402 9.27 17.94 25.43
CA SER A 402 8.72 17.06 26.46
C SER A 402 7.19 17.16 26.48
N ILE A 403 6.53 16.03 26.71
CA ILE A 403 5.07 15.93 26.80
C ILE A 403 4.51 17.00 27.76
N ASP A 404 5.23 17.30 28.84
CA ASP A 404 4.86 18.35 29.81
C ASP A 404 4.84 19.76 29.18
N ALA A 405 5.83 20.08 28.33
CA ALA A 405 5.88 21.37 27.64
C ALA A 405 4.77 21.53 26.58
N ARG A 406 4.26 20.42 26.03
CA ARG A 406 3.08 20.43 25.15
C ARG A 406 1.79 20.67 25.94
N ILE A 407 1.70 20.13 27.15
CA ILE A 407 0.56 20.35 28.05
C ILE A 407 0.52 21.82 28.48
N ASP A 408 1.66 22.40 28.89
CA ASP A 408 1.74 23.81 29.30
C ASP A 408 1.35 24.76 28.16
N ARG A 409 1.80 24.50 26.93
CA ARG A 409 1.40 25.30 25.75
C ARG A 409 -0.08 25.18 25.42
N LEU A 410 -0.68 24.00 25.63
CA LEU A 410 -2.11 23.80 25.42
C LEU A 410 -2.92 24.52 26.51
N GLU A 411 -2.48 24.47 27.76
CA GLU A 411 -3.11 25.19 28.86
C GLU A 411 -3.07 26.71 28.62
N GLU A 412 -1.92 27.25 28.22
CA GLU A 412 -1.78 28.68 27.86
C GLU A 412 -2.74 29.09 26.72
N LYS A 413 -2.85 28.27 25.67
CA LYS A 413 -3.78 28.53 24.55
C LYS A 413 -5.25 28.46 24.97
N THR A 414 -5.61 27.52 25.86
CA THR A 414 -7.00 27.43 26.37
C THR A 414 -7.36 28.64 27.23
N VAL A 415 -6.43 29.15 28.05
CA VAL A 415 -6.63 30.36 28.85
C VAL A 415 -6.77 31.60 27.96
N ALA A 416 -5.95 31.73 26.92
CA ALA A 416 -6.06 32.82 25.95
C ALA A 416 -7.40 32.79 25.19
N ALA A 417 -7.86 31.60 24.79
CA ALA A 417 -9.17 31.42 24.14
C ALA A 417 -10.33 31.76 25.09
N ALA A 418 -10.25 31.36 26.37
CA ALA A 418 -11.27 31.71 27.35
C ALA A 418 -11.35 33.23 27.59
N ASN A 419 -10.21 33.91 27.63
CA ASN A 419 -10.16 35.36 27.83
C ASN A 419 -10.71 36.14 26.63
N THR A 420 -10.43 35.71 25.40
CA THR A 420 -10.99 36.33 24.18
C THR A 420 -12.49 36.12 24.10
N LEU A 421 -12.99 34.93 24.45
CA LEU A 421 -14.42 34.64 24.48
C LEU A 421 -15.16 35.49 25.54
N LYS A 422 -14.52 35.72 26.70
CA LYS A 422 -15.03 36.63 27.73
C LYS A 422 -15.10 38.07 27.26
N GLN A 423 -14.07 38.57 26.57
CA GLN A 423 -14.08 39.92 25.99
C GLN A 423 -15.20 40.10 24.95
N VAL A 424 -15.42 39.10 24.09
CA VAL A 424 -16.52 39.13 23.12
C VAL A 424 -17.88 39.14 23.82
N LEU A 425 -18.04 38.35 24.89
CA LEU A 425 -19.28 38.32 25.67
C LEU A 425 -19.56 39.68 26.33
N ASP A 426 -18.54 40.32 26.90
CA ASP A 426 -18.67 41.64 27.54
C ASP A 426 -19.05 42.72 26.51
N LEU A 427 -18.46 42.70 25.31
CA LEU A 427 -18.83 43.59 24.21
C LEU A 427 -20.28 43.39 23.74
N LEU A 428 -20.74 42.14 23.66
CA LEU A 428 -22.14 41.84 23.29
C LEU A 428 -23.13 42.28 24.37
N LEU A 429 -22.78 42.15 25.65
CA LEU A 429 -23.60 42.64 26.76
C LEU A 429 -23.67 44.17 26.79
N GLU A 430 -22.58 44.85 26.49
CA GLU A 430 -22.55 46.31 26.41
C GLU A 430 -23.34 46.83 25.20
N ALA A 431 -23.23 46.17 24.03
CA ALA A 431 -24.05 46.47 22.87
C ALA A 431 -25.55 46.29 23.13
N LYS A 432 -25.93 45.25 23.89
CA LYS A 432 -27.32 45.00 24.28
C LYS A 432 -27.86 46.04 25.27
N LYS A 433 -27.01 46.63 26.13
CA LYS A 433 -27.41 47.66 27.09
C LYS A 433 -27.63 49.03 26.43
N ASN A 434 -27.06 49.24 25.26
CA ASN A 434 -27.17 50.48 24.47
C ASN A 434 -28.29 50.44 23.42
N GLN A 435 -29.04 49.34 23.33
CA GLN A 435 -30.34 49.22 22.65
C GLN A 435 -31.46 49.27 23.67
#